data_AF-Q9HWW8-F1
#
_entry.id   AF-Q9HWW8-F1
#
_cell.length_a   1.000
_cell.length_b   1.000
_cell.length_c   1.000
_cell.angle_alpha   90.00
_cell.angle_beta   90.00
_cell.angle_gamma   90.00
#
_symmetry.space_group_name_H-M   'P 1'
#
loop_
_entity.id
_entity.type
_entity.pdbx_description
1 polymer ?
#
loop_
_entity_poly.entity_id
_entity_poly.type
_entity_poly.pdbx_seq_one_letter_code
_entity_poly.pdbx_strand_id
1 'polypeptide(L)'
;MELSYSADFFAEDDRFDLILVADVLYDRANLPLLDQFLSRGRQALVADSRVRDFRHPLYRRLDVLEACTWPDLAEPAEFRLVSLYHAERGQA
;
A
#
# COMPACT_ATOMS: atom_id res chain seq x y z
N MET A 1 -8.83 -7.76 -20.81
CA MET A 1 -8.07 -6.85 -19.93
C MET A 1 -6.63 -6.88 -20.40
N GLU A 2 -6.05 -5.72 -20.68
CA GLU A 2 -4.67 -5.59 -21.10
C GLU A 2 -3.84 -5.20 -19.88
N LEU A 3 -2.70 -5.88 -19.68
CA LEU A 3 -1.75 -5.57 -18.62
C LEU A 3 -0.53 -4.94 -19.26
N SER A 4 -0.09 -3.82 -18.69
CA SER A 4 1.12 -3.12 -19.10
C SER A 4 2.02 -2.90 -17.90
N TYR A 5 3.32 -3.00 -18.09
CA TYR A 5 4.30 -2.63 -17.08
C TYR A 5 4.63 -1.14 -17.20
N SER A 6 4.75 -0.47 -16.06
CA SER A 6 5.44 0.81 -15.96
C SER A 6 6.94 0.55 -15.84
N ALA A 7 7.76 1.30 -16.59
CA ALA A 7 9.22 1.22 -16.48
C ALA A 7 9.75 1.97 -15.24
N ASP A 8 9.03 2.99 -14.79
CA ASP A 8 9.35 3.79 -13.61
C ASP A 8 8.06 4.40 -13.07
N PHE A 9 7.66 3.97 -11.87
CA PHE A 9 6.49 4.51 -11.18
C PHE A 9 6.57 6.04 -11.05
N PHE A 10 7.75 6.60 -10.85
CA PHE A 10 7.92 8.04 -10.66
C PHE A 10 7.78 8.85 -11.95
N ALA A 11 7.91 8.21 -13.11
CA ALA A 11 7.70 8.81 -14.43
C ALA A 11 6.23 8.76 -14.89
N GLU A 12 5.36 8.06 -14.17
CA GLU A 12 3.94 8.01 -14.47
C GLU A 12 3.25 9.36 -14.16
N ASP A 13 2.32 9.73 -15.03
CA ASP A 13 1.41 10.85 -14.82
C ASP A 13 0.33 10.52 -13.77
N ASP A 14 -0.43 11.53 -13.37
CA ASP A 14 -1.62 11.38 -12.54
C ASP A 14 -2.78 10.72 -13.30
N ARG A 15 -2.68 9.40 -13.52
CA ARG A 15 -3.61 8.65 -14.39
C ARG A 15 -4.35 7.49 -13.72
N PHE A 16 -3.98 7.10 -12.50
CA PHE A 16 -4.55 5.91 -11.88
C PHE A 16 -5.78 6.26 -11.04
N ASP A 17 -6.90 5.57 -11.26
CA ASP A 17 -8.05 5.70 -10.35
C ASP A 17 -7.77 5.06 -8.99
N LEU A 18 -7.04 3.96 -8.97
CA LEU A 18 -6.66 3.22 -7.77
C LEU A 18 -5.24 2.65 -7.90
N ILE A 19 -4.41 2.91 -6.90
CA ILE A 19 -3.11 2.25 -6.72
C ILE A 19 -3.25 1.19 -5.63
N LEU A 20 -2.82 -0.03 -5.95
CA LEU A 20 -2.70 -1.12 -4.99
C LEU A 20 -1.23 -1.27 -4.60
N VAL A 21 -0.95 -1.28 -3.30
CA VAL A 21 0.40 -1.36 -2.75
C VAL A 21 0.44 -2.50 -1.74
N ALA A 22 1.32 -3.47 -1.93
CA ALA A 22 1.49 -4.60 -1.04
C ALA A 22 2.98 -4.76 -0.71
N ASP A 23 3.30 -5.05 0.55
CA ASP A 23 4.67 -5.33 1.02
C ASP A 23 5.69 -4.25 0.62
N VAL A 24 5.32 -2.97 0.78
CA VAL A 24 6.21 -1.83 0.54
C VAL A 24 6.67 -1.21 1.84
N LEU A 25 5.83 -1.21 2.87
CA LEU A 25 6.16 -0.64 4.17
C LEU A 25 6.85 -1.66 5.07
N TYR A 26 7.53 -2.66 4.50
CA TYR A 26 8.44 -3.54 5.25
C TYR A 26 9.61 -2.77 5.87
N ASP A 27 9.97 -1.62 5.27
CA ASP A 27 10.93 -0.65 5.75
C ASP A 27 10.22 0.68 6.03
N ARG A 28 10.43 1.26 7.22
CA ARG A 28 9.89 2.58 7.57
C ARG A 28 10.44 3.70 6.68
N ALA A 29 11.61 3.50 6.07
CA ALA A 29 12.18 4.43 5.10
C ALA A 29 11.29 4.61 3.85
N ASN A 30 10.36 3.69 3.59
CA ASN A 30 9.42 3.75 2.47
C ASN A 30 8.15 4.58 2.77
N LEU A 31 7.96 5.08 4.00
CA LEU A 31 6.81 5.94 4.34
C LEU A 31 6.63 7.15 3.40
N PRO A 32 7.68 7.83 2.92
CA PRO A 32 7.52 8.91 1.95
C PRO A 32 6.86 8.49 0.62
N LEU A 33 6.82 7.19 0.29
CA LEU A 33 6.10 6.70 -0.91
C LEU A 33 4.58 6.88 -0.80
N LEU A 34 4.04 6.97 0.42
CA LEU A 34 2.59 7.16 0.64
C LEU A 34 2.05 8.40 -0.06
N ASP A 35 2.79 9.51 -0.01
CA ASP A 35 2.48 10.74 -0.74
C ASP A 35 2.67 10.58 -2.25
N GLN A 36 3.66 9.79 -2.67
CA GLN A 36 3.98 9.55 -4.09
C GLN A 36 2.91 8.70 -4.79
N PHE A 37 2.25 7.79 -4.06
CA PHE A 37 1.07 7.09 -4.56
C PHE A 37 -0.05 8.07 -4.85
N LEU A 38 -0.35 8.95 -3.89
CA LEU A 38 -1.42 9.93 -4.07
C LEU A 38 -1.06 11.00 -5.10
N SER A 39 0.21 11.27 -5.41
CA SER A 39 0.52 12.20 -6.50
C SER A 39 0.22 11.64 -7.90
N ARG A 40 0.03 10.32 -8.04
CA ARG A 40 -0.21 9.63 -9.33
C ARG A 40 -1.55 8.90 -9.41
N GLY A 41 -2.19 8.71 -8.25
CA GLY A 41 -3.44 7.98 -8.10
C GLY A 41 -4.50 8.77 -7.34
N ARG A 42 -5.76 8.64 -7.74
CA ARG A 42 -6.90 9.25 -7.03
C ARG A 42 -7.13 8.61 -5.67
N GLN A 43 -6.93 7.30 -5.59
CA GLN A 43 -7.00 6.52 -4.37
C GLN A 43 -5.78 5.60 -4.24
N ALA A 44 -5.46 5.24 -3.00
CA ALA A 44 -4.45 4.23 -2.70
C ALA A 44 -4.97 3.25 -1.66
N LEU A 45 -4.76 1.96 -1.90
CA LEU A 45 -4.92 0.88 -0.93
C LEU A 45 -3.56 0.28 -0.61
N VAL A 46 -3.16 0.33 0.65
CA VAL A 46 -1.87 -0.17 1.13
C VAL A 46 -2.11 -1.32 2.09
N ALA A 47 -1.54 -2.49 1.78
CA ALA A 47 -1.60 -3.69 2.61
C ALA A 47 -0.19 -4.06 3.08
N ASP A 48 0.07 -4.00 4.38
CA ASP A 48 1.39 -4.31 4.95
C ASP A 48 1.30 -4.97 6.33
N SER A 49 2.23 -5.89 6.61
CA SER A 49 2.28 -6.65 7.86
C SER A 49 3.35 -6.17 8.84
N ARG A 50 4.31 -5.34 8.43
CA ARG A 50 5.42 -4.90 9.30
C ARG A 50 5.12 -3.55 9.92
N VAL A 51 5.04 -2.49 9.11
CA VAL A 51 4.77 -1.14 9.60
C VAL A 51 3.26 -0.92 9.67
N ARG A 52 2.72 -1.15 10.88
CA ARG A 52 1.28 -1.14 11.16
C ARG A 52 0.81 0.06 11.99
N ASP A 53 1.72 0.97 12.32
CA ASP A 53 1.50 2.04 13.29
C ASP A 53 1.80 3.44 12.73
N PHE A 54 1.94 3.57 11.41
CA PHE A 54 2.18 4.86 10.80
C PHE A 54 0.94 5.76 10.92
N ARG A 55 1.20 7.07 10.98
CA ARG A 55 0.16 8.10 10.94
C ARG A 55 0.41 8.95 9.71
N HIS A 56 -0.62 9.07 8.88
CA HIS A 56 -0.58 9.90 7.69
C HIS A 56 -1.91 10.65 7.59
N PRO A 57 -1.93 11.97 7.32
CA PRO A 57 -3.18 12.76 7.32
C PRO A 57 -4.27 12.21 6.39
N LEU A 58 -3.86 11.63 5.26
CA LEU A 58 -4.77 11.11 4.23
C LEU A 58 -5.09 9.62 4.34
N TYR A 59 -4.30 8.83 5.07
CA TYR A 59 -4.54 7.38 5.16
C TYR A 59 -5.28 7.03 6.46
N ARG A 60 -6.34 6.25 6.31
CA ARG A 60 -7.04 5.61 7.43
C ARG A 60 -6.86 4.10 7.34
N ARG A 61 -6.72 3.43 8.49
CA ARG A 61 -6.76 1.97 8.54
C ARG A 61 -8.21 1.51 8.36
N LEU A 62 -8.45 0.67 7.36
CA LEU A 62 -9.75 0.05 7.11
C LEU A 62 -9.94 -1.20 7.97
N ASP A 63 -8.94 -2.08 8.01
CA ASP A 63 -9.03 -3.36 8.71
C ASP A 63 -7.64 -3.93 9.05
N VAL A 64 -7.62 -5.01 9.84
CA VAL A 64 -6.45 -5.88 10.05
C VAL A 64 -6.91 -7.32 9.80
N LEU A 65 -6.33 -7.95 8.79
CA LEU A 65 -6.74 -9.26 8.31
C LEU A 65 -5.63 -10.29 8.55
N GLU A 66 -6.00 -11.54 8.80
CA GLU A 66 -5.05 -12.65 8.77
C GLU A 66 -4.83 -13.10 7.33
N ALA A 67 -3.55 -13.20 6.93
CA ALA A 67 -3.10 -13.63 5.63
C ALA A 67 -1.92 -14.60 5.77
N CYS A 68 -1.68 -15.37 4.72
CA CYS A 68 -0.51 -16.25 4.62
C CYS A 68 0.05 -16.19 3.21
N THR A 69 1.37 -16.29 3.07
CA THR A 69 2.00 -16.48 1.77
C THR A 69 1.68 -17.88 1.23
N TRP A 70 1.46 -17.98 -0.09
CA TRP A 70 1.23 -19.24 -0.78
C TRP A 70 2.33 -19.47 -1.83
N PRO A 71 3.07 -20.60 -1.75
CA PRO A 71 3.00 -21.64 -0.73
C PRO A 71 3.43 -21.14 0.66
N ASP A 72 2.94 -21.78 1.73
CA ASP A 72 3.30 -21.40 3.11
C ASP A 72 4.82 -21.47 3.32
N LEU A 73 5.42 -20.32 3.62
CA LEU A 73 6.86 -20.17 3.85
C LEU A 73 7.24 -20.22 5.35
N ALA A 74 6.32 -20.65 6.22
CA ALA A 74 6.50 -20.69 7.67
C ALA A 74 6.82 -19.31 8.27
N GLU A 75 6.17 -18.27 7.75
CA GLU A 75 6.35 -16.90 8.23
C GLU A 75 5.94 -16.79 9.71
N PRO A 76 6.70 -16.03 10.52
CA PRO A 76 6.31 -15.69 11.88
C PRO A 76 4.86 -15.22 11.95
N ALA A 77 4.12 -15.71 12.95
CA ALA A 77 2.69 -15.40 13.12
C ALA A 77 2.39 -13.89 13.15
N GLU A 78 3.36 -13.08 13.59
CA GLU A 78 3.27 -11.61 13.59
C GLU A 78 3.14 -10.99 12.20
N PHE A 79 3.62 -11.66 11.14
CA PHE A 79 3.51 -11.19 9.74
C PHE A 79 2.23 -11.67 9.05
N ARG A 80 1.45 -12.54 9.71
CA ARG A 80 0.14 -12.94 9.20
C ARG A 80 -0.91 -11.86 9.37
N LEU A 81 -0.70 -10.91 10.28
CA LEU A 81 -1.62 -9.79 10.48
C LEU A 81 -1.26 -8.63 9.54
N VAL A 82 -2.00 -8.53 8.44
CA VAL A 82 -1.85 -7.48 7.43
C VAL A 82 -2.83 -6.35 7.73
N SER A 83 -2.30 -5.14 7.91
CA SER A 83 -3.12 -3.94 8.04
C SER A 83 -3.46 -3.38 6.66
N LEU A 84 -4.73 -3.12 6.41
CA LEU A 84 -5.21 -2.48 5.19
C LEU A 84 -5.48 -1.01 5.44
N TYR A 85 -4.87 -0.12 4.66
CA TYR A 85 -5.06 1.32 4.71
C TYR A 85 -5.65 1.83 3.40
N HIS A 86 -6.45 2.88 3.49
CA HIS A 86 -7.04 3.57 2.35
C HIS A 86 -6.82 5.06 2.45
N ALA A 87 -6.52 5.68 1.32
CA ALA A 87 -6.53 7.11 1.13
C ALA A 87 -7.26 7.47 -0.16
N GLU A 88 -7.92 8.63 -0.15
CA GLU A 88 -8.59 9.20 -1.31
C GLU A 88 -8.31 10.70 -1.35
N ARG A 89 -7.86 11.19 -2.51
CA ARG A 89 -7.61 12.62 -2.71
C ARG A 89 -8.91 13.40 -2.67
N GLY A 90 -8.90 14.53 -1.96
CA GLY A 90 -10.08 15.40 -1.82
C GLY A 90 -11.07 14.98 -0.73
N GLN A 91 -10.74 13.96 0.08
CA GLN A 91 -11.52 13.54 1.26
C GLN A 91 -10.90 14.00 2.60
N ALA A 92 -10.16 15.11 2.60
CA ALA A 92 -9.55 15.71 3.80
C ALA A 92 -10.30 16.97 4.26
#